data_AF-A0AAX0RX01-F1
#
_entry.id   AF-A0AAX0RX01-F1
#
_cell.length_a   1.000
_cell.length_b   1.000
_cell.length_c   1.000
_cell.angle_alpha   90.00
_cell.angle_beta   90.00
_cell.angle_gamma   90.00
#
_symmetry.space_group_name_H-M   'P 1'
#
loop_
_entity.id
_entity.type
_entity.pdbx_description
1 polymer ?
#
loop_
_entity_poly.entity_id
_entity_poly.type
_entity_poly.pdbx_seq_one_letter_code
_entity_poly.pdbx_strand_id
1 'polypeptide(L)' 'PEGKEIQTFSTKTVFLIQLMDWIKSHGCTHVAMESTGVFWKPIVNLIEAEEMEFLVVNAQHMKAVPGRKTDVKDA' A
#
# COMPACT_ATOMS: atom_id res chain seq x y z
N PRO A 1 -10.02 -12.73 -8.07
CA PRO A 1 -9.22 -13.83 -7.49
C PRO A 1 -9.64 -14.01 -6.03
N GLU A 2 -9.78 -15.25 -5.56
CA GLU A 2 -9.87 -15.50 -4.11
C GLU A 2 -8.64 -14.88 -3.41
N GLY A 3 -8.86 -14.25 -2.27
CA GLY A 3 -7.82 -13.53 -1.51
C GLY A 3 -7.49 -12.11 -1.99
N LYS A 4 -8.34 -11.48 -2.82
CA LYS A 4 -8.21 -10.05 -3.18
C LYS A 4 -9.25 -9.21 -2.46
N GLU A 5 -8.80 -8.32 -1.59
CA GLU A 5 -9.62 -7.32 -0.91
C GLU A 5 -9.16 -5.90 -1.26
N ILE A 6 -10.11 -4.97 -1.33
CA ILE A 6 -9.85 -3.57 -1.66
C ILE A 6 -10.54 -2.69 -0.61
N GLN A 7 -9.77 -1.78 -0.01
CA GLN A 7 -10.31 -0.77 0.88
C GLN A 7 -9.65 0.59 0.62
N THR A 8 -10.45 1.66 0.65
CA THR A 8 -10.00 3.04 0.42
C THR A 8 -9.87 3.77 1.75
N PHE A 9 -8.73 4.42 1.97
CA PHE A 9 -8.46 5.25 3.15
C PHE A 9 -8.16 6.69 2.72
N SER A 10 -8.53 7.67 3.56
CA SER A 10 -8.13 9.06 3.37
C SER A 10 -6.68 9.28 3.83
N THR A 11 -6.08 10.40 3.46
CA THR A 11 -4.69 10.76 3.79
C THR A 11 -4.52 11.40 5.17
N LYS A 12 -5.60 11.58 5.96
CA LYS A 12 -5.48 12.07 7.34
C LYS A 12 -4.89 10.98 8.23
N THR A 13 -4.09 11.38 9.22
CA THR A 13 -3.38 10.46 10.14
C THR A 13 -4.27 9.37 10.73
N VAL A 14 -5.50 9.70 11.14
CA VAL A 14 -6.45 8.73 11.72
C VAL A 14 -6.77 7.57 10.77
N PHE A 15 -6.85 7.85 9.46
CA PHE A 15 -7.12 6.84 8.45
C PHE A 15 -5.87 6.07 8.03
N LEU A 16 -4.67 6.67 8.16
CA LEU A 16 -3.42 5.95 7.96
C LEU A 16 -3.18 4.92 9.07
N ILE A 17 -3.58 5.22 10.30
CA ILE A 17 -3.56 4.24 11.40
C ILE A 17 -4.53 3.09 11.11
N GLN A 18 -5.75 3.40 10.66
CA GLN A 18 -6.73 2.37 10.27
C GLN A 18 -6.24 1.50 9.11
N LEU A 19 -5.50 2.07 8.15
CA LEU A 19 -4.84 1.31 7.09
C LEU A 19 -3.85 0.30 7.68
N MET A 20 -3.02 0.70 8.65
CA MET A 20 -2.07 -0.20 9.30
C MET A 20 -2.76 -1.31 10.08
N ASP A 21 -3.82 -0.98 10.84
CA ASP A 21 -4.61 -1.99 11.56
C ASP A 21 -5.24 -3.00 10.59
N TRP A 22 -5.73 -2.53 9.44
CA TRP A 22 -6.29 -3.39 8.40
C TRP A 22 -5.21 -4.30 7.79
N ILE A 23 -4.03 -3.77 7.45
CA ILE A 23 -2.93 -4.61 6.93
C ILE A 23 -2.54 -5.70 7.94
N LYS A 24 -2.41 -5.34 9.23
CA LYS A 24 -2.06 -6.28 10.31
C LYS A 24 -3.15 -7.32 10.54
N SER A 25 -4.43 -6.95 10.48
CA SER A 25 -5.54 -7.89 10.68
C SER A 25 -5.60 -8.98 9.62
N HIS A 26 -5.02 -8.74 8.43
CA HIS A 26 -4.93 -9.73 7.35
C HIS A 26 -3.64 -10.57 7.42
N GLY A 27 -2.81 -10.37 8.46
CA GLY A 27 -1.56 -11.11 8.62
C GLY A 27 -0.52 -10.81 7.53
N CYS A 28 -0.60 -9.64 6.90
CA CYS A 28 0.35 -9.25 5.87
C CYS A 28 1.74 -9.01 6.48
N THR A 29 2.76 -9.61 5.86
CA THR A 29 4.17 -9.47 6.29
C THR A 29 4.96 -8.48 5.44
N HIS A 30 4.48 -8.17 4.23
CA HIS A 30 5.14 -7.29 3.27
C HIS A 30 4.13 -6.29 2.69
N VAL A 31 4.53 -5.03 2.55
CA VAL A 31 3.71 -3.97 1.94
C VAL A 31 4.41 -3.41 0.71
N ALA A 32 3.75 -3.49 -0.45
CA ALA A 32 4.20 -2.80 -1.66
C ALA A 32 3.34 -1.55 -1.89
N MET A 33 3.99 -0.41 -2.10
CA MET A 33 3.33 0.88 -2.30
C MET A 33 3.70 1.47 -3.65
N GLU A 34 2.68 1.75 -4.47
CA GLU A 34 2.82 2.49 -5.71
C GLU A 34 2.38 3.95 -5.48
N SER A 35 3.24 4.90 -5.79
CA SER A 35 2.90 6.34 -5.71
C SER A 35 3.63 7.14 -6.78
N THR A 36 2.95 8.16 -7.31
CA THR A 36 3.53 9.15 -8.23
C THR A 36 4.07 10.39 -7.52
N GLY A 37 3.80 10.55 -6.22
CA GLY A 37 4.21 11.69 -5.40
C GLY A 37 4.85 11.27 -4.08
N VAL A 38 5.04 12.21 -3.15
CA VAL A 38 5.72 11.97 -1.86
C VAL A 38 4.80 11.47 -0.75
N PHE A 39 3.52 11.20 -1.04
CA PHE A 39 2.53 10.81 -0.03
C PHE A 39 2.77 9.43 0.60
N TRP A 40 3.70 8.64 0.05
CA TRP A 40 4.14 7.39 0.66
C TRP A 40 4.92 7.59 1.95
N LYS A 41 5.60 8.73 2.14
CA LYS A 41 6.46 9.00 3.31
C LYS A 41 5.75 8.80 4.66
N PRO A 42 4.58 9.42 4.93
CA PRO A 42 3.90 9.21 6.22
C PRO A 42 3.43 7.77 6.42
N ILE A 43 3.19 7.01 5.36
CA ILE A 43 2.76 5.61 5.46
C ILE A 43 3.97 4.72 5.78
N VAL A 44 5.10 4.94 5.10
CA VAL A 44 6.36 4.24 5.38
C VAL A 44 6.80 4.45 6.83
N ASN A 45 6.73 5.68 7.36
CA ASN A 45 7.07 5.94 8.75
C ASN A 45 6.24 5.08 9.74
N LEU A 46 4.97 4.82 9.42
CA LEU A 46 4.11 3.96 10.24
C LEU A 46 4.45 2.48 10.06
N ILE A 47 4.78 2.05 8.84
CA ILE A 47 5.19 0.68 8.55
C ILE A 47 6.52 0.34 9.25
N GLU A 48 7.49 1.26 9.18
CA GLU A 48 8.79 1.13 9.88
C GLU A 48 8.60 1.05 11.40
N ALA A 49 7.69 1.86 11.97
CA ALA A 49 7.38 1.83 13.40
C ALA A 49 6.73 0.51 13.86
N GLU A 50 6.11 -0.22 12.94
CA GLU A 50 5.49 -1.53 13.17
C GLU A 50 6.42 -2.70 12.77
N GLU A 51 7.70 -2.40 12.47
CA GLU A 51 8.75 -3.39 12.12
C GLU A 51 8.38 -4.31 10.95
N MET A 52 7.61 -3.79 9.98
CA MET A 52 7.15 -4.52 8.80
C MET A 52 8.01 -4.23 7.57
N GLU A 53 8.18 -5.24 6.70
CA GLU A 53 8.92 -5.12 5.45
C GLU A 53 8.10 -4.34 4.40
N PHE A 54 8.75 -3.41 3.68
CA PHE A 54 8.06 -2.61 2.66
C PHE A 54 8.90 -2.33 1.42
N LEU A 55 8.19 -2.09 0.32
CA LEU A 55 8.76 -1.66 -0.96
C LEU A 55 7.99 -0.46 -1.50
N VAL A 56 8.69 0.65 -1.75
CA VAL A 56 8.13 1.79 -2.49
C VAL A 56 8.54 1.65 -3.95
N VAL A 57 7.56 1.49 -4.84
CA VAL A 57 7.79 1.32 -6.28
C VAL A 57 7.30 2.53 -7.06
N ASN A 58 8.06 2.93 -8.08
CA ASN A 58 7.64 3.99 -8.98
C ASN A 58 6.55 3.47 -9.93
N ALA A 59 5.39 4.13 -9.91
CA ALA A 59 4.24 3.80 -10.75
C ALA A 59 4.56 3.77 -12.25
N GLN A 60 5.48 4.62 -12.70
CA GLN A 60 5.91 4.65 -14.11
C GLN A 60 6.62 3.36 -14.52
N HIS A 61 7.34 2.72 -13.60
CA HIS A 61 8.05 1.47 -13.86
C HIS A 61 7.16 0.24 -13.66
N MET A 62 6.15 0.31 -12.78
CA MET A 62 5.19 -0.78 -12.55
C MET A 62 4.32 -1.10 -13.76
N LYS A 63 4.07 -0.14 -14.66
CA LYS A 63 3.32 -0.37 -15.92
C LYS A 63 3.98 -1.36 -16.87
N ALA A 64 5.29 -1.59 -16.73
CA ALA A 64 6.07 -2.42 -17.65
C ALA A 64 6.30 -3.87 -17.17
N VAL A 65 5.83 -4.24 -15.97
CA VAL A 65 6.06 -5.58 -15.41
C VAL A 65 4.97 -6.56 -15.89
N PRO A 66 5.30 -7.60 -16.67
CA PRO A 66 4.33 -8.59 -17.12
C PRO A 66 3.94 -9.51 -15.96
N GLY A 67 2.70 -9.40 -15.48
CA GLY A 67 2.19 -10.25 -14.40
C GLY A 67 1.04 -9.60 -13.65
N ARG A 68 -0.18 -9.99 -14.01
CA ARG A 68 -1.44 -9.89 -13.25
C ARG A 68 -1.58 -8.66 -12.32
N LYS A 69 -1.36 -7.45 -12.85
CA LYS A 69 -1.80 -6.23 -12.18
C LYS A 69 -3.32 -6.26 -12.07
N THR A 70 -3.83 -6.32 -10.84
CA THR A 70 -5.28 -6.31 -10.58
C THR A 70 -5.76 -4.91 -10.20
N ASP A 71 -5.03 -3.87 -10.59
CA ASP A 71 -5.29 -2.50 -10.18
C ASP A 71 -6.76 -2.09 -10.36
N VAL A 72 -7.28 -1.43 -9.34
CA VAL A 72 -8.47 -0.58 -9.51
C VAL A 72 -8.04 0.56 -10.41
N LYS A 73 -8.86 0.91 -11.42
CA LYS A 73 -8.58 2.09 -12.25
C LYS A 73 -8.43 3.31 -11.34
N ASP A 74 -7.27 3.94 -11.39
CA ASP A 74 -7.11 5.31 -10.89
C ASP A 74 -8.07 6.22 -11.66
N ALA A 75 -8.75 7.13 -10.95
CA ALA A 75 -9.70 8.09 -11.51
C ALA A 75 -9.04 9.09 -12.48
#